data_AF-A0A7W8PG53-F1
#
_entry.id   AF-A0A7W8PG53-F1
#
_cell.length_a   1.000
_cell.length_b   1.000
_cell.length_c   1.000
_cell.angle_alpha   90.00
_cell.angle_beta   90.00
_cell.angle_gamma   90.00
#
_symmetry.space_group_name_H-M   'P 1'
#
loop_
_entity.id
_entity.type
_entity.pdbx_description
1 polymer ?
#
loop_
_entity_poly.entity_id
_entity_poly.type
_entity_poly.pdbx_seq_one_letter_code
_entity_poly.pdbx_strand_id
1 'polypeptide(L)' 'MSKQPAIASLADDNLAAGGVAAVDRALTLLAAFGNGTPVLSLSALAGRTRLYKSTVLRLLASLEHAHLVVRRADGC' A
#
# COMPACT_ATOMS: atom_id res chain seq x y z
N MET A 1 -18.29 9.22 -17.51
CA MET A 1 -17.35 9.08 -16.37
C MET A 1 -17.21 7.60 -16.06
N SER A 2 -16.13 6.99 -16.52
CA SER A 2 -15.91 5.54 -16.43
C SER A 2 -15.67 5.16 -14.97
N LYS A 3 -16.63 4.47 -14.34
CA LYS A 3 -16.42 3.79 -13.06
C LYS A 3 -15.39 2.71 -13.29
N GLN A 4 -14.14 3.00 -12.94
CA GLN A 4 -13.09 2.00 -12.83
C GLN A 4 -13.58 0.91 -11.86
N PRO A 5 -13.49 -0.38 -12.20
CA PRO A 5 -13.99 -1.44 -11.33
C PRO A 5 -13.17 -1.40 -10.05
N ALA A 6 -13.78 -1.11 -8.90
CA ALA A 6 -13.08 -1.11 -7.63
C ALA A 6 -12.61 -2.55 -7.34
N ILE A 7 -11.31 -2.83 -7.50
CA ILE A 7 -10.72 -3.98 -6.83
C ILE A 7 -10.78 -3.64 -5.35
N ALA A 8 -11.65 -4.33 -4.61
CA ALA A 8 -11.72 -4.19 -3.16
C ALA A 8 -10.35 -4.54 -2.57
N SER A 9 -9.65 -3.53 -2.04
CA SER A 9 -8.41 -3.75 -1.31
C SER A 9 -8.71 -4.40 0.03
N LEU A 10 -7.76 -5.12 0.61
CA LEU A 10 -7.88 -5.63 1.98
C LEU A 10 -8.18 -4.53 3.01
N ALA A 11 -7.75 -3.29 2.75
CA ALA A 11 -8.09 -2.15 3.60
C ALA A 11 -9.56 -1.74 3.45
N ASP A 12 -10.13 -1.89 2.25
CA ASP A 12 -11.54 -1.53 1.98
C ASP A 12 -12.51 -2.48 2.71
N ASP A 13 -12.08 -3.73 2.97
CA ASP A 13 -12.86 -4.74 3.70
C ASP A 13 -13.01 -4.42 5.20
N ASN A 14 -12.13 -3.59 5.76
CA ASN A 14 -12.10 -3.29 7.19
C ASN A 14 -11.77 -1.81 7.48
N LEU A 15 -12.42 -0.91 6.76
CA LEU A 15 -12.30 0.52 7.01
C LEU A 15 -12.84 0.86 8.40
N ALA A 16 -12.09 1.67 9.15
CA ALA A 16 -12.56 2.15 10.44
C ALA A 16 -13.79 3.05 10.25
N ALA A 17 -14.79 2.90 11.12
CA ALA A 17 -15.95 3.79 11.11
C ALA A 17 -15.52 5.23 11.42
N GLY A 18 -15.68 6.13 10.45
CA GLY A 18 -15.18 7.51 10.53
C GLY A 18 -13.69 7.69 10.20
N GLY A 19 -13.01 6.62 9.78
CA GLY A 19 -11.61 6.64 9.36
C GLY A 19 -11.40 7.25 7.97
N VAL A 20 -10.15 7.60 7.69
CA VAL A 20 -9.73 8.09 6.37
C VAL A 20 -9.20 6.91 5.57
N ALA A 21 -9.93 6.50 4.54
CA ALA A 21 -9.59 5.32 3.74
C ALA A 21 -8.19 5.37 3.10
N ALA A 22 -7.60 6.56 2.90
CA ALA A 22 -6.22 6.68 2.44
C ALA A 22 -5.21 6.26 3.53
N VAL A 23 -5.48 6.61 4.80
CA VAL A 23 -4.68 6.22 5.96
C VAL A 23 -4.78 4.73 6.20
N ASP A 24 -5.99 4.16 6.16
CA ASP A 24 -6.20 2.72 6.33
C ASP A 24 -5.40 1.92 5.30
N ARG A 25 -5.45 2.33 4.02
CA ARG A 25 -4.64 1.71 2.95
C ARG A 25 -3.14 1.85 3.18
N ALA A 26 -2.67 3.00 3.70
CA ALA A 26 -1.26 3.20 4.03
C ALA A 26 -0.81 2.26 5.17
N LEU A 27 -1.64 2.11 6.21
CA LEU A 27 -1.36 1.22 7.33
C LEU A 27 -1.39 -0.25 6.90
N THR A 28 -2.36 -0.67 6.06
CA THR A 28 -2.37 -2.01 5.46
C THR A 28 -1.12 -2.26 4.62
N LEU A 29 -0.64 -1.25 3.88
CA LEU A 29 0.61 -1.35 3.11
C LEU A 29 1.83 -1.54 4.01
N LEU A 30 1.93 -0.78 5.11
CA LEU A 30 3.01 -0.94 6.10
C LEU A 30 2.96 -2.32 6.78
N ALA A 31 1.76 -2.80 7.12
CA ALA A 31 1.57 -4.12 7.73
C ALA A 31 2.00 -5.28 6.81
N ALA A 32 2.12 -5.07 5.50
CA ALA A 32 2.60 -6.09 4.56
C ALA A 32 4.10 -6.41 4.73
N PHE A 33 4.87 -5.50 5.35
CA PHE A 33 6.26 -5.69 5.75
C PHE A 33 6.31 -6.44 7.09
N GLY A 34 6.04 -7.75 7.06
CA GLY A 34 6.09 -8.61 8.26
C GLY A 34 7.50 -8.93 8.74
N ASN A 35 7.60 -9.62 9.88
CA ASN A 35 8.80 -9.87 10.69
C ASN A 35 9.94 -10.69 10.02
N GLY A 36 9.88 -10.97 8.72
CA GLY A 36 10.91 -11.71 7.98
C GLY A 36 11.09 -11.25 6.54
N THR A 37 10.37 -10.23 6.08
CA THR A 37 10.48 -9.69 4.72
C THR A 37 10.73 -8.19 4.75
N PRO A 38 11.97 -7.75 5.05
CA PRO A 38 12.30 -6.33 5.18
C PRO A 38 12.32 -5.60 3.84
N VAL A 39 12.36 -6.33 2.72
CA VAL A 39 12.38 -5.79 1.37
C VAL A 39 11.27 -6.47 0.57
N LEU A 40 10.43 -5.67 -0.08
CA LEU A 40 9.34 -6.15 -0.92
C LEU A 40 9.31 -5.35 -2.22
N SER A 41 9.22 -6.05 -3.34
CA SER A 41 9.03 -5.42 -4.64
C SER A 41 7.62 -4.80 -4.75
N LEU A 42 7.45 -3.84 -5.66
CA LEU A 42 6.16 -3.18 -5.90
C LEU A 42 5.06 -4.20 -6.24
N SER A 43 5.40 -5.24 -7.00
CA SER A 43 4.46 -6.30 -7.37
C SER A 43 4.05 -7.16 -6.16
N ALA A 44 4.99 -7.46 -5.26
CA ALA A 44 4.70 -8.20 -4.03
C ALA A 44 3.78 -7.39 -3.10
N LEU A 45 4.04 -6.09 -2.96
CA LEU A 45 3.19 -5.19 -2.17
C LEU A 45 1.76 -5.12 -2.73
N ALA A 46 1.63 -4.83 -4.03
CA ALA A 46 0.33 -4.77 -4.70
C ALA A 46 -0.46 -6.08 -4.57
N GLY A 47 0.22 -7.23 -4.69
CA GLY A 47 -0.39 -8.55 -4.51
C GLY A 47 -0.84 -8.79 -3.07
N ARG A 48 0.02 -8.52 -2.08
CA ARG A 48 -0.28 -8.73 -0.65
C ARG A 48 -1.40 -7.85 -0.15
N THR A 49 -1.49 -6.60 -0.60
CA THR A 49 -2.52 -5.64 -0.13
C THR A 49 -3.76 -5.57 -1.03
N ARG A 50 -3.75 -6.25 -2.18
CA ARG A 50 -4.73 -6.11 -3.27
C ARG A 50 -4.95 -4.65 -3.69
N LEU A 51 -3.88 -3.85 -3.68
CA LEU A 51 -3.93 -2.46 -4.15
C LEU A 51 -3.41 -2.36 -5.59
N TYR A 52 -3.97 -1.43 -6.36
CA TYR A 52 -3.37 -1.06 -7.65
C TYR A 52 -1.93 -0.58 -7.47
N LYS A 53 -1.03 -0.98 -8.37
CA LYS A 53 0.37 -0.53 -8.37
C LYS A 53 0.51 1.00 -8.33
N SER A 54 -0.36 1.74 -9.04
CA SER A 54 -0.39 3.21 -9.01
C SER A 54 -0.80 3.78 -7.65
N THR A 55 -1.70 3.11 -6.93
CA THR A 55 -2.05 3.48 -5.56
C THR A 55 -0.90 3.17 -4.61
N VAL A 56 -0.28 1.99 -4.72
CA VAL A 56 0.90 1.64 -3.93
C VAL A 56 2.04 2.64 -4.15
N LEU A 57 2.33 3.02 -5.39
CA LEU A 57 3.37 4.02 -5.69
C LEU A 57 3.12 5.37 -5.02
N ARG A 58 1.88 5.87 -5.05
CA ARG A 58 1.51 7.15 -4.41
C ARG A 58 1.61 7.07 -2.88
N LEU A 59 1.18 5.95 -2.31
CA LEU A 59 1.32 5.69 -0.87
C LEU A 59 2.80 5.62 -0.48
N LEU A 60 3.61 4.85 -1.22
CA LEU A 60 5.06 4.74 -1.00
C LEU A 60 5.76 6.09 -1.09
N ALA A 61 5.41 6.94 -2.06
CA ALA A 61 5.98 8.29 -2.15
C ALA A 61 5.69 9.14 -0.89
N SER A 62 4.47 9.04 -0.35
CA SER A 62 4.09 9.76 0.87
C SER A 62 4.80 9.19 2.11
N LEU A 63 4.90 7.86 2.20
CA LEU A 63 5.57 7.16 3.29
C LEU A 63 7.09 7.37 3.27
N GLU A 64 7.69 7.44 2.08
CA GLU A 64 9.11 7.73 1.86
C GLU A 64 9.44 9.16 2.27
N HIS A 65 8.58 10.12 1.90
CA HIS A 65 8.69 11.51 2.35
C HIS A 65 8.60 11.64 3.87
N ALA A 66 7.80 10.80 4.53
CA ALA A 66 7.69 10.74 5.98
C ALA A 66 8.77 9.89 6.67
N HIS A 67 9.76 9.38 5.93
CA HIS A 67 10.84 8.51 6.44
C HIS A 67 10.39 7.19 7.07
N LEU A 68 9.19 6.70 6.70
CA LEU A 68 8.64 5.42 7.21
C LEU A 68 9.06 4.23 6.36
N VAL A 69 9.38 4.45 5.09
CA VAL A 69 9.92 3.44 4.17
C VAL A 69 11.09 4.03 3.39
N VAL A 70 11.96 3.16 2.90
CA VAL A 70 13.07 3.56 2.03
C VAL A 70 12.98 2.77 0.74
N ARG A 71 13.13 3.47 -0.39
CA ARG A 71 13.31 2.83 -1.68
C ARG A 71 14.74 2.36 -1.82
N ARG A 72 14.94 1.04 -1.87
CA ARG A 72 16.25 0.46 -2.19
C ARG A 72 16.55 0.66 -3.68
N ALA A 73 17.75 1.12 -4.00
CA ALA A 73 18.18 1.46 -5.36
C ALA A 73 18.29 0.23 -6.27
N ASP A 74 18.29 -0.96 -5.68
CA ASP A 74 18.52 -2.25 -6.34
C ASP A 74 17.36 -2.69 -7.22
N GLY A 75 16.17 -2.10 -7.11
CA GLY A 75 15.07 -2.31 -8.08
C GLY A 75 14.60 -3.76 -8.26
N CYS A 76 15.06 -4.69 -7.42
CA CYS A 76 14.79 -6.12 -7.47
C CYS A 76 13.62 -6.50 -6.56
#